data_AF-A0AAW0LRA9-F1
#
_entry.id   AF-A0AAW0LRA9-F1
#
_cell.length_a   1.000
_cell.length_b   1.000
_cell.length_c   1.000
_cell.angle_alpha   90.00
_cell.angle_beta   90.00
_cell.angle_gamma   90.00
#
_symmetry.space_group_name_H-M   'P 1'
#
loop_
_entity.id
_entity.type
_entity.pdbx_description
1 polymer ?
#
loop_
_entity_poly.entity_id
_entity_poly.type
_entity_poly.pdbx_seq_one_letter_code
_entity_poly.pdbx_strand_id
1 'polypeptide(L)'
;MACLHDHSCEDHDCSTDWSLYKHIDLTKVTALNESVPGSVKSVFKAWEQRLSSSEEHLESNEGDPELLVYIPFTSDVKIKSISIVGGADGTSPSKMRAFINRDGIDFSDAQGMQAIQEWDLAENLQGVLEYQTRYSKFQSVASITLHFPVNFGGETTQIHYIGLKGEATQLKRDVVATIVYELKPNPSDHKARSESGGGLSHVE
;
A
#
# COMPACT_ATOMS: atom_id res chain seq x y z
N MET A 1 -11.06 -14.22 -9.29
CA MET A 1 -11.89 -15.25 -8.64
C MET A 1 -12.37 -14.67 -7.32
N ALA A 2 -13.56 -14.05 -7.33
CA ALA A 2 -14.20 -13.55 -6.14
C ALA A 2 -14.85 -14.75 -5.43
N CYS A 3 -14.52 -14.96 -4.16
CA CYS A 3 -15.11 -16.04 -3.37
C CYS A 3 -16.31 -15.47 -2.61
N LEU A 4 -17.52 -15.95 -2.93
CA LEU A 4 -18.69 -15.80 -2.07
C LEU A 4 -18.58 -16.88 -0.99
N HIS A 5 -18.17 -16.50 0.21
CA HIS A 5 -18.14 -17.41 1.34
C HIS A 5 -19.45 -17.33 2.12
N ASP A 6 -20.31 -18.32 1.92
CA ASP A 6 -21.34 -18.71 2.89
C ASP A 6 -20.63 -19.44 4.03
N HIS A 7 -20.23 -18.71 5.08
CA HIS A 7 -19.63 -19.30 6.27
C HIS A 7 -20.63 -19.27 7.41
N SER A 8 -20.98 -20.46 7.88
CA SER A 8 -21.58 -20.73 9.19
C SER A 8 -20.83 -19.94 10.26
N CYS A 9 -21.48 -18.89 10.77
CA CYS A 9 -20.96 -17.95 11.75
C CYS A 9 -21.03 -18.52 13.16
N GLU A 10 -20.14 -19.47 13.46
CA GLU A 10 -19.78 -19.80 14.84
C GLU A 10 -18.40 -19.19 15.12
N ASP A 11 -18.39 -18.07 15.87
CA ASP A 11 -17.24 -17.51 16.57
C ASP A 11 -15.96 -17.19 15.77
N HIS A 12 -16.03 -16.25 14.81
CA HIS A 12 -14.85 -15.48 14.39
C HIS A 12 -15.17 -13.99 14.30
N ASP A 13 -14.44 -13.20 15.08
CA ASP A 13 -14.48 -11.75 15.09
C ASP A 13 -13.95 -11.20 13.75
N CYS A 14 -14.84 -11.09 12.76
CA CYS A 14 -14.53 -10.52 11.45
C CYS A 14 -13.94 -9.11 11.57
N SER A 15 -14.25 -8.35 12.62
CA SER A 15 -13.71 -6.99 12.82
C SER A 15 -12.20 -7.02 13.08
N THR A 16 -11.73 -8.03 13.83
CA THR A 16 -10.31 -8.20 14.16
C THR A 16 -9.43 -8.46 12.92
N ASP A 17 -9.97 -9.16 11.92
CA ASP A 17 -9.28 -9.44 10.66
C ASP A 17 -9.07 -8.19 9.77
N TRP A 18 -10.00 -7.24 9.82
CA TRP A 18 -9.97 -5.97 9.06
C TRP A 18 -9.35 -4.84 9.87
N SER A 19 -8.22 -5.13 10.52
CA SER A 19 -7.57 -4.21 11.47
C SER A 19 -6.60 -3.22 10.84
N LEU A 20 -6.20 -3.42 9.57
CA LEU A 20 -5.13 -2.64 8.95
C LEU A 20 -5.48 -1.16 8.77
N TYR A 21 -6.76 -0.77 8.77
CA TYR A 21 -7.14 0.65 8.71
C TYR A 21 -6.52 1.48 9.85
N LYS A 22 -6.27 0.87 11.02
CA LYS A 22 -5.61 1.50 12.17
C LYS A 22 -4.13 1.83 11.93
N HIS A 23 -3.54 1.20 10.91
CA HIS A 23 -2.14 1.36 10.53
C HIS A 23 -1.97 2.23 9.29
N ILE A 24 -3.05 2.78 8.72
CA ILE A 24 -2.98 3.71 7.59
C ILE A 24 -2.61 5.10 8.11
N ASP A 25 -1.61 5.73 7.50
CA ASP A 25 -1.30 7.14 7.76
C ASP A 25 -2.25 8.04 6.95
N LEU A 26 -3.47 8.24 7.47
CA LEU A 26 -4.53 9.04 6.83
C LEU A 26 -4.11 10.47 6.50
N THR A 27 -3.08 11.00 7.16
CA THR A 27 -2.59 12.37 6.87
C THR A 27 -1.88 12.45 5.53
N LYS A 28 -1.28 11.33 5.08
CA LYS A 28 -0.51 11.21 3.84
C LYS A 28 -1.23 10.42 2.74
N VAL A 29 -2.44 9.94 2.99
CA VAL A 29 -3.29 9.36 1.95
C VAL A 29 -3.63 10.43 0.93
N THR A 30 -3.46 10.10 -0.35
CA THR A 30 -3.77 10.98 -1.47
C THR A 30 -4.49 10.20 -2.57
N ALA A 31 -5.38 10.87 -3.30
CA ALA A 31 -5.94 10.35 -4.54
C ALA A 31 -5.64 11.29 -5.71
N LEU A 32 -5.48 10.71 -6.89
CA LEU A 32 -5.50 11.44 -8.15
C LEU A 32 -6.87 11.26 -8.81
N ASN A 33 -7.31 12.33 -9.47
CA ASN A 33 -8.59 12.44 -10.14
C ASN A 33 -9.83 12.32 -9.23
N GLU A 34 -9.71 12.67 -7.93
CA GLU A 34 -10.86 12.81 -7.04
C GLU A 34 -11.61 14.13 -7.30
N SER A 35 -12.94 14.06 -7.36
CA SER A 35 -13.84 15.21 -7.56
C SER A 35 -13.75 16.23 -6.43
N VAL A 36 -13.70 15.72 -5.20
CA VAL A 36 -13.53 16.54 -3.98
C VAL A 36 -12.16 16.26 -3.37
N PRO A 37 -11.25 17.25 -3.30
CA PRO A 37 -9.92 17.04 -2.74
C PRO A 37 -9.95 16.52 -1.29
N GLY A 38 -9.23 15.43 -1.02
CA GLY A 38 -9.15 14.79 0.28
C GLY A 38 -10.34 13.87 0.63
N SER A 39 -11.32 13.72 -0.26
CA SER A 39 -12.48 12.83 -0.08
C SER A 39 -12.06 11.38 0.11
N VAL A 40 -10.92 10.97 -0.47
CA VAL A 40 -10.31 9.65 -0.28
C VAL A 40 -10.13 9.23 1.18
N LYS A 41 -10.02 10.18 2.12
CA LYS A 41 -9.87 9.83 3.55
C LYS A 41 -11.14 9.22 4.14
N SER A 42 -12.30 9.55 3.60
CA SER A 42 -13.61 9.09 4.08
C SER A 42 -13.87 7.60 3.86
N VAL A 43 -13.20 6.99 2.87
CA VAL A 43 -13.43 5.58 2.51
C VAL A 43 -12.70 4.59 3.44
N PHE A 44 -11.80 5.09 4.30
CA PHE A 44 -11.09 4.30 5.29
C PHE A 44 -11.80 4.38 6.65
N LYS A 45 -12.61 3.37 6.94
CA LYS A 45 -13.40 3.25 8.18
C LYS A 45 -13.29 1.85 8.77
N ALA A 46 -13.83 1.66 9.97
CA ALA A 46 -13.89 0.33 10.57
C ALA A 46 -14.82 -0.59 9.74
N TRP A 47 -14.55 -1.90 9.76
CA TRP A 47 -15.34 -2.90 9.03
C TRP A 47 -16.84 -2.85 9.33
N GLU A 48 -17.20 -2.55 10.58
CA GLU A 48 -18.59 -2.41 11.02
C GLU A 48 -19.30 -1.22 10.37
N GLN A 49 -18.54 -0.19 9.98
CA GLN A 49 -19.04 1.02 9.34
C GLN A 49 -18.96 0.97 7.82
N ARG A 50 -18.55 -0.17 7.23
CA ARG A 50 -18.33 -0.28 5.77
C ARG A 50 -19.58 0.07 4.94
N LEU A 51 -20.76 -0.20 5.48
CA LEU A 51 -22.06 0.11 4.85
C LEU A 51 -22.75 1.34 5.42
N SER A 52 -22.11 2.05 6.36
CA SER A 52 -22.67 3.31 6.85
C SER A 52 -22.76 4.27 5.68
N SER A 53 -23.99 4.72 5.39
CA SER A 53 -24.35 5.68 4.37
C SER A 53 -23.94 7.10 4.79
N SER A 54 -22.65 7.29 5.05
CA SER A 54 -22.09 8.63 5.09
C SER A 54 -22.21 9.24 3.70
N GLU A 55 -22.62 10.50 3.60
CA GLU A 55 -22.59 11.23 2.31
C GLU A 55 -21.16 11.34 1.77
N GLU A 56 -20.16 11.23 2.64
CA GLU A 56 -18.75 11.26 2.29
C GLU A 56 -18.33 9.92 1.64
N HIS A 57 -17.87 10.03 0.39
CA HIS A 57 -17.33 8.96 -0.44
C HIS A 57 -16.24 9.52 -1.36
N LEU A 58 -15.43 8.65 -1.93
CA LEU A 58 -14.50 9.02 -3.00
C LEU A 58 -15.24 8.93 -4.33
N GLU A 59 -15.21 10.00 -5.11
CA GLU A 59 -15.76 10.05 -6.46
C GLU A 59 -14.71 10.60 -7.44
N SER A 60 -14.67 10.07 -8.66
CA SER A 60 -13.81 10.59 -9.72
C SER A 60 -14.35 11.88 -10.34
N ASN A 61 -13.51 12.63 -11.05
CA ASN A 61 -13.99 13.80 -11.80
C ASN A 61 -15.01 13.40 -12.89
N GLU A 62 -15.92 14.32 -13.21
CA GLU A 62 -16.94 14.13 -14.24
C GLU A 62 -16.30 13.80 -15.60
N GLY A 63 -16.76 12.71 -16.22
CA GLY A 63 -16.30 12.30 -17.55
C GLY A 63 -14.97 11.54 -17.58
N ASP A 64 -14.34 11.31 -16.42
CA ASP A 64 -13.16 10.45 -16.29
C ASP A 64 -13.29 9.50 -15.10
N PRO A 65 -13.58 8.19 -15.34
CA PRO A 65 -13.74 7.21 -14.28
C PRO A 65 -12.41 6.76 -13.65
N GLU A 66 -11.26 7.13 -14.21
CA GLU A 66 -9.96 6.65 -13.74
C GLU A 66 -9.60 7.22 -12.37
N LEU A 67 -9.29 6.38 -11.39
CA LEU A 67 -8.85 6.79 -10.05
C LEU A 67 -7.53 6.13 -9.67
N LEU A 68 -6.70 6.86 -8.92
CA LEU A 68 -5.47 6.33 -8.34
C LEU A 68 -5.36 6.75 -6.88
N VAL A 69 -5.25 5.79 -5.98
CA VAL A 69 -5.29 5.98 -4.53
C VAL A 69 -3.98 5.50 -3.92
N TYR A 70 -3.22 6.41 -3.31
CA TYR A 70 -1.99 6.11 -2.59
C TYR A 70 -2.25 6.01 -1.08
N ILE A 71 -1.85 4.87 -0.49
CA ILE A 71 -2.14 4.49 0.88
C ILE A 71 -0.83 4.14 1.59
N PRO A 72 -0.24 5.07 2.36
CA PRO A 72 0.92 4.79 3.19
C PRO A 72 0.52 4.14 4.53
N PHE A 73 1.36 3.23 5.02
CA PHE A 73 1.19 2.63 6.35
C PHE A 73 2.22 3.19 7.35
N THR A 74 1.83 3.24 8.63
CA THR A 74 2.70 3.66 9.74
C THR A 74 3.75 2.61 10.12
N SER A 75 3.54 1.36 9.69
CA SER A 75 4.42 0.20 9.90
C SER A 75 4.26 -0.74 8.72
N ASP A 76 5.26 -1.57 8.43
CA ASP A 76 5.11 -2.61 7.41
C ASP A 76 3.92 -3.51 7.73
N VAL A 77 3.07 -3.76 6.75
CA VAL A 77 1.91 -4.66 6.90
C VAL A 77 2.01 -5.86 5.95
N LYS A 78 1.34 -6.92 6.35
CA LYS A 78 1.04 -8.09 5.52
C LYS A 78 -0.40 -7.99 5.06
N ILE A 79 -0.63 -7.85 3.76
CA ILE A 79 -2.00 -7.79 3.22
C ILE A 79 -2.40 -9.19 2.77
N LYS A 80 -3.53 -9.68 3.28
CA LYS A 80 -4.12 -10.98 2.91
C LYS A 80 -5.21 -10.78 1.86
N SER A 81 -6.16 -9.90 2.13
CA SER A 81 -7.24 -9.57 1.21
C SER A 81 -7.60 -8.08 1.24
N ILE A 82 -8.24 -7.64 0.17
CA ILE A 82 -8.72 -6.27 -0.04
C ILE A 82 -10.23 -6.35 -0.28
N SER A 83 -11.01 -5.44 0.30
CA SER A 83 -12.44 -5.30 0.00
C SER A 83 -12.73 -3.89 -0.49
N ILE A 84 -13.50 -3.79 -1.56
CA ILE A 84 -13.90 -2.53 -2.16
C ILE A 84 -15.43 -2.51 -2.15
N VAL A 85 -16.04 -1.43 -1.65
CA VAL A 85 -17.47 -1.13 -1.83
C VAL A 85 -17.54 0.08 -2.74
N GLY A 86 -18.01 -0.14 -3.97
CA GLY A 86 -18.24 0.93 -4.94
C GLY A 86 -19.67 1.47 -4.90
N GLY A 87 -19.95 2.47 -5.74
CA GLY A 87 -21.29 3.03 -5.91
C GLY A 87 -22.24 2.16 -6.74
N ALA A 88 -23.51 2.56 -6.78
CA ALA A 88 -24.57 1.87 -7.53
C ALA A 88 -24.58 2.28 -9.01
N ASP A 89 -25.47 1.67 -9.80
CA ASP A 89 -25.78 2.08 -11.17
C ASP A 89 -24.55 2.14 -12.10
N GLY A 90 -23.62 1.20 -11.95
CA GLY A 90 -22.44 1.09 -12.81
C GLY A 90 -21.25 1.98 -12.42
N THR A 91 -21.38 2.79 -11.37
CA THR A 91 -20.29 3.65 -10.86
C THR A 91 -19.27 2.88 -10.02
N SER A 92 -19.54 1.62 -9.67
CA SER A 92 -18.57 0.75 -9.01
C SER A 92 -17.35 0.48 -9.92
N PRO A 93 -16.11 0.48 -9.38
CA PRO A 93 -14.93 0.11 -10.15
C PRO A 93 -15.02 -1.35 -10.60
N SER A 94 -14.67 -1.62 -11.86
CA SER A 94 -14.72 -2.97 -12.45
C SER A 94 -13.33 -3.63 -12.53
N LYS A 95 -12.26 -2.85 -12.39
CA LYS A 95 -10.89 -3.36 -12.36
C LYS A 95 -10.07 -2.67 -11.28
N MET A 96 -9.18 -3.41 -10.64
CA MET A 96 -8.21 -2.90 -9.67
C MET A 96 -6.81 -3.42 -9.98
N ARG A 97 -5.82 -2.55 -9.90
CA ARG A 97 -4.40 -2.88 -10.05
C ARG A 97 -3.66 -2.37 -8.82
N ALA A 98 -2.79 -3.19 -8.25
CA ALA A 98 -2.02 -2.82 -7.06
C ALA A 98 -0.53 -2.69 -7.36
N PHE A 99 0.06 -1.64 -6.81
CA PHE A 99 1.50 -1.41 -6.74
C PHE A 99 1.88 -1.23 -5.28
N ILE A 100 3.06 -1.68 -4.87
CA ILE A 100 3.50 -1.58 -3.47
C ILE A 100 4.88 -0.95 -3.38
N ASN A 101 5.15 -0.30 -2.26
CA ASN A 101 6.48 0.20 -1.86
C ASN A 101 7.10 1.15 -2.89
N ARG A 102 6.26 1.99 -3.49
CA ARG A 102 6.64 3.05 -4.42
C ARG A 102 5.82 4.28 -4.13
N ASP A 103 6.49 5.41 -4.13
CA ASP A 103 5.89 6.72 -3.90
C ASP A 103 5.73 7.45 -5.23
N GLY A 104 4.72 8.32 -5.32
CA GLY A 104 4.55 9.23 -6.45
C GLY A 104 4.16 8.57 -7.78
N ILE A 105 3.52 7.39 -7.77
CA ILE A 105 2.97 6.77 -8.98
C ILE A 105 1.85 7.67 -9.53
N ASP A 106 1.98 8.07 -10.81
CA ASP A 106 0.95 8.76 -11.57
C ASP A 106 0.25 7.82 -12.58
N PHE A 107 -0.65 8.36 -13.40
CA PHE A 107 -1.35 7.58 -14.43
C PHE A 107 -0.39 7.06 -15.52
N SER A 108 0.63 7.83 -15.87
CA SER A 108 1.64 7.43 -16.86
C SER A 108 2.43 6.22 -16.37
N ASP A 109 2.90 6.26 -15.11
CA ASP A 109 3.57 5.16 -14.45
C ASP A 109 2.67 3.93 -14.32
N ALA A 110 1.41 4.12 -13.91
CA ALA A 110 0.46 3.03 -13.76
C ALA A 110 0.23 2.28 -15.09
N GLN A 111 0.23 2.98 -16.23
CA GLN A 111 0.09 2.38 -17.56
C GLN A 111 1.37 1.64 -18.00
N GLY A 112 2.56 2.20 -17.73
CA GLY A 112 3.84 1.63 -18.16
C GLY A 112 4.37 0.50 -17.26
N MET A 113 3.98 0.49 -15.98
CA MET A 113 4.50 -0.45 -15.00
C MET A 113 3.68 -1.74 -14.92
N GLN A 114 4.37 -2.84 -14.62
CA GLN A 114 3.73 -4.09 -14.25
C GLN A 114 3.17 -3.98 -12.83
N ALA A 115 1.84 -4.10 -12.71
CA ALA A 115 1.19 -4.21 -11.41
C ALA A 115 1.66 -5.48 -10.67
N ILE A 116 1.77 -5.41 -9.35
CA ILE A 116 2.11 -6.57 -8.51
C ILE A 116 1.03 -7.65 -8.66
N GLN A 117 -0.22 -7.19 -8.71
CA GLN A 117 -1.40 -8.00 -8.97
C GLN A 117 -2.52 -7.12 -9.53
N GLU A 118 -3.38 -7.74 -10.33
CA GLU A 118 -4.58 -7.15 -10.91
C GLU A 118 -5.78 -8.04 -10.58
N TRP A 119 -6.96 -7.43 -10.45
CA TRP A 119 -8.22 -8.10 -10.19
C TRP A 119 -9.31 -7.50 -11.07
N ASP A 120 -10.12 -8.38 -11.64
CA ASP A 120 -11.45 -8.03 -12.12
C ASP A 120 -12.39 -8.02 -10.91
N LEU A 121 -13.01 -6.87 -10.69
CA LEU A 121 -13.93 -6.64 -9.59
C LEU A 121 -15.35 -7.05 -10.00
N ALA A 122 -16.21 -7.20 -9.00
CA ALA A 122 -17.65 -7.31 -9.11
C ALA A 122 -18.27 -6.24 -8.19
N GLU A 123 -19.47 -5.76 -8.55
CA GLU A 123 -20.21 -4.81 -7.72
C GLU A 123 -20.47 -5.42 -6.33
N ASN A 124 -20.00 -4.71 -5.31
CA ASN A 124 -19.97 -5.20 -3.93
C ASN A 124 -20.75 -4.27 -3.00
N LEU A 125 -21.99 -3.93 -3.38
CA LEU A 125 -22.85 -2.99 -2.66
C LEU A 125 -23.12 -3.42 -1.20
N GLN A 126 -23.00 -4.73 -0.91
CA GLN A 126 -23.21 -5.31 0.41
C GLN A 126 -21.91 -5.43 1.22
N GLY A 127 -20.75 -5.11 0.65
CA GLY A 127 -19.46 -5.17 1.34
C GLY A 127 -19.12 -6.57 1.87
N VAL A 128 -19.51 -7.61 1.15
CA VAL A 128 -19.26 -9.02 1.51
C VAL A 128 -18.12 -9.62 0.70
N LEU A 129 -17.84 -9.07 -0.49
CA LEU A 129 -16.78 -9.57 -1.37
C LEU A 129 -15.42 -9.11 -0.87
N GLU A 130 -14.48 -10.06 -0.91
CA GLU A 130 -13.07 -9.85 -0.67
C GLU A 130 -12.23 -10.42 -1.81
N TYR A 131 -11.14 -9.72 -2.11
CA TYR A 131 -10.19 -10.04 -3.17
C TYR A 131 -8.89 -10.50 -2.53
N GLN A 132 -8.59 -11.78 -2.72
CA GLN A 132 -7.39 -12.40 -2.18
C GLN A 132 -6.14 -11.85 -2.88
N THR A 133 -5.14 -11.48 -2.09
CA THR A 133 -3.82 -11.11 -2.59
C THR A 133 -2.94 -12.35 -2.73
N ARG A 134 -1.93 -12.27 -3.58
CA ARG A 134 -0.83 -13.23 -3.61
C ARG A 134 0.05 -12.98 -2.40
N TYR A 135 -0.36 -13.52 -1.26
CA TYR A 135 0.21 -13.25 0.07
C TYR A 135 1.75 -13.18 0.08
N SER A 136 2.45 -14.07 -0.64
CA SER A 136 3.93 -14.07 -0.76
C SER A 136 4.53 -12.76 -1.29
N LYS A 137 3.79 -12.00 -2.11
CA LYS A 137 4.21 -10.69 -2.63
C LYS A 137 3.82 -9.52 -1.71
N PHE A 138 2.88 -9.73 -0.80
CA PHE A 138 2.32 -8.70 0.09
C PHE A 138 2.74 -8.91 1.56
N GLN A 139 3.96 -9.43 1.82
CA GLN A 139 4.48 -9.69 3.17
C GLN A 139 5.11 -8.47 3.87
N SER A 140 5.52 -7.45 3.13
CA SER A 140 6.21 -6.28 3.66
C SER A 140 5.77 -5.08 2.84
N VAL A 141 4.61 -4.53 3.17
CA VAL A 141 4.00 -3.42 2.46
C VAL A 141 4.14 -2.16 3.31
N ALA A 142 5.00 -1.27 2.83
CA ALA A 142 5.24 0.11 3.28
C ALA A 142 4.08 1.04 2.93
N SER A 143 3.65 0.90 1.69
CA SER A 143 2.66 1.72 1.00
C SER A 143 2.06 0.87 -0.11
N ILE A 144 0.80 1.11 -0.42
CA ILE A 144 0.10 0.48 -1.54
C ILE A 144 -0.56 1.59 -2.37
N THR A 145 -0.42 1.51 -3.68
CA THR A 145 -1.15 2.32 -4.64
C THR A 145 -2.17 1.44 -5.33
N LEU A 146 -3.45 1.80 -5.24
CA LEU A 146 -4.55 1.14 -5.93
C LEU A 146 -4.96 1.99 -7.12
N HIS A 147 -4.93 1.39 -8.30
CA HIS A 147 -5.35 2.00 -9.56
C HIS A 147 -6.64 1.37 -10.04
N PHE A 148 -7.65 2.19 -10.29
CA PHE A 148 -8.98 1.81 -10.77
C PHE A 148 -9.17 2.45 -12.15
N PRO A 149 -8.78 1.77 -13.24
CA PRO A 149 -8.80 2.36 -14.58
C PRO A 149 -10.21 2.51 -15.17
N VAL A 150 -11.16 1.67 -14.75
CA VAL A 150 -12.50 1.58 -15.33
C VAL A 150 -13.54 1.16 -14.30
N ASN A 151 -14.80 1.51 -14.55
CA ASN A 151 -15.99 1.12 -13.78
C ASN A 151 -16.92 0.21 -14.61
N PHE A 152 -18.14 -0.02 -14.15
CA PHE A 152 -19.16 -0.85 -14.81
C PHE A 152 -20.02 -0.09 -15.84
N GLY A 153 -19.54 1.07 -16.33
CA GLY A 153 -20.22 1.86 -17.36
C GLY A 153 -20.93 3.11 -16.83
N GLY A 154 -20.72 3.47 -15.56
CA GLY A 154 -21.13 4.77 -15.03
C GLY A 154 -20.26 5.92 -15.54
N GLU A 155 -20.74 7.16 -15.40
CA GLU A 155 -19.98 8.35 -15.82
C GLU A 155 -18.80 8.66 -14.89
N THR A 156 -18.95 8.38 -13.60
CA THR A 156 -17.92 8.53 -12.57
C THR A 156 -17.65 7.20 -11.87
N THR A 157 -16.49 7.08 -11.23
CA THR A 157 -16.20 5.97 -10.33
C THR A 157 -16.43 6.42 -8.89
N GLN A 158 -17.27 5.69 -8.16
CA GLN A 158 -17.56 5.94 -6.75
C GLN A 158 -17.04 4.80 -5.88
N ILE A 159 -16.39 5.15 -4.76
CA ILE A 159 -15.90 4.22 -3.74
C ILE A 159 -16.35 4.71 -2.37
N HIS A 160 -17.11 3.88 -1.66
CA HIS A 160 -17.59 4.15 -0.30
C HIS A 160 -16.75 3.50 0.80
N TYR A 161 -15.99 2.46 0.45
CA TYR A 161 -15.16 1.74 1.41
C TYR A 161 -13.97 1.06 0.74
N ILE A 162 -12.79 1.22 1.35
CA ILE A 162 -11.60 0.42 1.06
C ILE A 162 -11.18 -0.27 2.36
N GLY A 163 -11.41 -1.59 2.40
CA GLY A 163 -10.98 -2.45 3.48
C GLY A 163 -9.67 -3.15 3.14
N LEU A 164 -8.78 -3.25 4.12
CA LEU A 164 -7.56 -4.07 4.05
C LEU A 164 -7.55 -5.07 5.20
N LYS A 165 -7.49 -6.36 4.87
CA LYS A 165 -7.42 -7.46 5.84
C LYS A 165 -6.01 -8.01 5.88
N GLY A 166 -5.47 -8.22 7.07
CA GLY A 166 -4.10 -8.67 7.25
C GLY A 166 -3.52 -8.35 8.61
N GLU A 167 -2.20 -8.28 8.70
CA GLU A 167 -1.48 -8.18 9.97
C GLU A 167 -0.40 -7.09 9.88
N ALA A 168 -0.35 -6.20 10.85
CA ALA A 168 0.76 -5.27 10.98
C ALA A 168 1.97 -5.98 11.59
N THR A 169 3.16 -5.72 11.04
CA THR A 169 4.40 -6.18 11.65
C THR A 169 4.74 -5.28 12.83
N GLN A 170 5.24 -5.85 13.93
CA GLN A 170 5.54 -5.09 15.15
C GLN A 170 6.76 -4.15 15.03
N LEU A 171 7.41 -4.10 13.86
CA LEU A 171 8.48 -3.15 13.59
C LEU A 171 7.88 -1.79 13.21
N LYS A 172 7.76 -0.90 14.18
CA LYS A 172 7.57 0.53 13.92
C LYS A 172 8.80 1.04 13.17
N ARG A 173 8.57 1.73 12.05
CA ARG A 173 9.64 2.45 11.36
C ARG A 173 9.95 3.70 12.16
N ASP A 174 10.98 3.62 13.00
CA ASP A 174 11.63 4.81 13.50
C ASP A 174 12.32 5.47 12.31
N VAL A 175 11.98 6.74 12.03
CA VAL A 175 12.64 7.53 10.98
C VAL A 175 14.12 7.52 11.31
N VAL A 176 14.94 6.82 10.51
CA VAL A 176 16.39 6.74 10.69
C VAL A 176 16.95 8.16 10.58
N ALA A 177 17.08 8.82 11.73
CA ALA A 177 17.71 10.10 11.86
C ALA A 177 19.21 9.91 11.58
N THR A 178 19.65 10.42 10.44
CA THR A 178 21.04 10.75 10.12
C THR A 178 22.05 9.63 10.35
N ILE A 179 22.26 8.79 9.33
CA ILE A 179 23.53 8.05 9.24
C ILE A 179 24.60 9.07 8.82
N VAL A 180 25.21 9.75 9.80
CA VAL A 180 26.46 10.50 9.55
C VAL A 180 27.54 9.46 9.29
N TYR A 181 27.86 9.24 8.03
CA TYR A 181 29.03 8.47 7.65
C TYR A 181 30.26 9.33 7.94
N GLU A 182 30.75 9.33 9.18
CA GLU A 182 32.02 9.98 9.51
C GLU A 182 33.19 9.14 8.95
N LEU A 183 33.54 9.40 7.69
CA LEU A 183 34.84 9.01 7.13
C LEU A 183 35.92 9.86 7.79
N LYS A 184 36.35 9.47 8.99
CA LYS A 184 37.70 9.83 9.45
C LYS A 184 38.66 8.76 8.92
N PRO A 185 39.53 9.07 7.94
CA PRO A 185 40.59 8.14 7.56
C PRO A 185 41.46 7.89 8.79
N ASN A 186 41.53 6.63 9.24
CA ASN A 186 42.46 6.23 10.30
C ASN A 186 43.86 6.12 9.68
N PRO A 187 44.84 6.97 10.05
CA PRO A 187 46.17 7.01 9.42
C PRO A 187 47.07 5.81 9.78
N SER A 188 46.52 4.74 10.37
CA SER A 188 47.29 3.57 10.81
C SER A 188 47.40 2.44 9.78
N ASP A 189 46.78 2.57 8.59
CA ASP A 189 46.73 1.48 7.58
C ASP A 189 47.74 1.65 6.42
N HIS A 190 48.81 2.42 6.62
CA HIS A 190 49.93 2.45 5.69
C HIS A 190 51.20 1.94 6.37
N LYS A 191 51.41 0.62 6.37
CA LYS A 191 52.77 0.07 6.55
C LYS A 191 53.55 0.29 5.26
N ALA A 192 54.26 1.42 5.20
CA ALA A 192 55.32 1.61 4.23
C ALA A 192 56.41 0.57 4.47
N ARG A 193 56.65 -0.28 3.48
CA ARG A 193 57.78 -1.22 3.44
C ARG A 193 59.05 -0.38 3.20
N SER A 194 59.82 -0.14 4.26
CA SER A 194 61.15 0.47 4.13
C SER A 194 62.19 -0.61 3.88
N GLU A 195 62.77 -0.58 2.68
CA GLU A 195 64.02 -1.24 2.34
C GLU A 195 65.19 -0.34 2.79
N SER A 196 66.08 -0.85 3.63
CA SER A 196 67.41 -0.31 3.98
C SER A 196 68.13 -1.43 4.74
N GLY A 197 69.28 -2.02 4.39
CA GLY A 197 70.41 -1.56 3.60
C GLY A 197 71.65 -1.47 4.52
N GLY A 198 72.61 -2.39 4.37
CA GLY A 198 74.02 -2.20 4.79
C GLY A 198 74.47 -2.84 6.11
N GLY A 199 75.50 -3.69 6.04
CA GLY A 199 76.03 -4.54 7.13
C GLY A 199 77.10 -3.91 8.03
N LEU A 200 77.72 -4.76 8.87
CA LEU A 200 79.17 -4.91 9.06
C LEU A 200 79.49 -5.96 10.14
N SER A 201 80.65 -6.60 9.95
CA SER A 201 81.25 -7.73 10.67
C SER A 201 81.66 -7.46 12.12
N HIS A 202 81.68 -8.50 12.96
CA HIS A 202 82.73 -8.66 13.97
C HIS A 202 83.03 -10.14 14.27
N VAL A 203 84.31 -10.41 14.47
CA VAL A 203 84.96 -11.68 14.80
C VAL A 203 85.15 -11.77 16.31
N GLU A 204 85.07 -12.98 16.86
CA GLU A 204 85.99 -13.55 17.87
C GLU A 204 85.83 -15.08 17.85
#